data_AF-A0A2P5FRK7-F1
#
_entry.id   AF-A0A2P5FRK7-F1
#
_cell.length_a   1.000
_cell.length_b   1.000
_cell.length_c   1.000
_cell.angle_alpha   90.00
_cell.angle_beta   90.00
_cell.angle_gamma   90.00
#
_symmetry.space_group_name_H-M   'P 1'
#
loop_
_entity.id
_entity.type
_entity.pdbx_description
1 polymer ?
#
loop_
_entity_poly.entity_id
_entity_poly.type
_entity_poly.pdbx_seq_one_letter_code
_entity_poly.pdbx_strand_id
1 'polypeptide(L)'
;MIKDPPLLLLRVVLVLASALLCSSQDYDFGTTVAAAPPPALDDCNGIFLSYTFISREKEFPHVKNVSAQSWAFKSEVVVVNAGSEELKGWKVFVGFQHREILVSADGAVITDGGDFPADVGNGTYLSGYPMTDLKTSIDTAGDFKQIQAKVEMTGTMFGLRPKAVPMPKTIRLENDGFKCPAPHLHGKYI
;
A
#
# COMPACT_ATOMS: atom_id res chain seq x y z
N MET A 1 19.82 -9.43 77.14
CA MET A 1 18.38 -9.19 76.93
C MET A 1 18.27 -7.80 76.30
N ILE A 2 18.51 -7.67 74.98
CA ILE A 2 17.53 -7.86 73.89
C ILE A 2 16.19 -7.19 74.20
N LYS A 3 15.95 -6.03 73.57
CA LYS A 3 14.66 -5.68 73.00
C LYS A 3 14.82 -4.66 71.86
N ASP A 4 14.90 -5.23 70.66
CA ASP A 4 14.38 -4.76 69.38
C ASP A 4 14.24 -3.24 69.11
N PRO A 5 14.99 -2.72 68.13
CA PRO A 5 14.67 -1.51 67.36
C PRO A 5 13.76 -1.89 66.18
N PRO A 6 12.75 -1.09 65.80
CA PRO A 6 12.48 -1.07 64.36
C PRO A 6 11.87 0.21 63.76
N LEU A 7 11.57 1.28 64.51
CA LEU A 7 10.71 2.31 63.92
C LEU A 7 11.44 3.41 63.14
N LEU A 8 12.65 3.81 63.57
CA LEU A 8 13.35 4.94 62.96
C LEU A 8 14.09 4.55 61.67
N LEU A 9 14.76 3.40 61.67
CA LEU A 9 15.45 2.85 60.51
C LEU A 9 14.47 2.47 59.38
N LEU A 10 13.28 1.94 59.72
CA LEU A 10 12.24 1.62 58.74
C LEU A 10 11.70 2.88 58.04
N ARG A 11 11.61 4.02 58.74
CA ARG A 11 11.17 5.29 58.13
C ARG A 11 12.20 5.90 57.19
N VAL A 12 13.50 5.80 57.50
CA VAL A 12 14.56 6.29 56.62
C VAL A 12 14.66 5.44 55.35
N VAL A 13 14.49 4.11 55.47
CA VAL A 13 14.44 3.21 54.29
C VAL A 13 13.19 3.47 53.44
N LEU A 14 12.03 3.76 54.03
CA LEU A 14 10.81 4.08 53.26
C LEU A 14 10.95 5.37 52.42
N VAL A 15 11.60 6.40 52.97
CA VAL A 15 11.81 7.69 52.28
C VAL A 15 12.83 7.57 51.13
N LEU A 16 13.87 6.74 51.31
CA LEU A 16 14.84 6.46 50.24
C LEU A 16 14.25 5.53 49.16
N ALA A 17 13.37 4.61 49.51
CA ALA A 17 12.65 3.76 48.54
C ALA A 17 11.66 4.56 47.68
N SER A 18 11.04 5.62 48.21
CA SER A 18 10.17 6.51 47.40
C SER A 18 10.93 7.36 46.38
N ALA A 19 12.24 7.58 46.55
CA ALA A 19 13.07 8.29 45.58
C ALA A 19 13.69 7.37 44.50
N LEU A 20 13.59 6.04 44.69
CA LEU A 20 14.02 5.02 43.72
C LEU A 20 12.86 4.42 42.92
N LEU A 21 11.62 4.86 43.16
CA LEU A 21 10.61 4.84 42.12
C LEU A 21 11.11 5.81 41.05
N CYS A 22 11.78 5.26 40.03
CA CYS A 22 12.01 5.97 38.79
C CYS A 22 10.70 6.66 38.44
N SER A 23 10.68 7.99 38.56
CA SER A 23 9.82 8.80 37.74
C SER A 23 10.21 8.43 36.31
N SER A 24 9.52 7.45 35.73
CA SER A 24 9.35 7.45 34.28
C SER A 24 8.77 8.83 34.01
N GLN A 25 9.61 9.71 33.50
CA GLN A 25 9.18 11.01 33.07
C GLN A 25 8.13 10.70 32.01
N ASP A 26 6.86 10.91 32.35
CA ASP A 26 5.79 11.10 31.38
C ASP A 26 6.20 12.38 30.65
N TYR A 27 7.07 12.20 29.67
CA TYR A 27 7.28 13.18 28.64
C TYR A 27 5.92 13.25 27.92
N ASP A 28 5.14 14.27 28.28
CA ASP A 28 4.05 14.78 27.45
C ASP A 28 4.69 15.32 26.16
N PHE A 29 5.19 14.39 25.34
CA PHE A 29 5.40 14.61 23.93
C PHE A 29 4.01 14.65 23.35
N GLY A 30 3.50 15.87 23.14
CA GLY A 30 2.17 16.13 22.62
C GLY A 30 1.76 15.03 21.65
N THR A 31 0.91 14.14 22.15
CA THR A 31 0.59 12.90 21.46
C THR A 31 -0.28 13.29 20.28
N THR A 32 0.34 13.54 19.13
CA THR A 32 -0.30 13.15 17.89
C THR A 32 -0.48 11.65 18.04
N VAL A 33 -1.66 11.23 18.50
CA VAL A 33 -2.04 9.82 18.52
C VAL A 33 -1.74 9.35 17.11
N ALA A 34 -0.71 8.52 16.97
CA ALA A 34 -0.36 7.96 15.68
C ALA A 34 -1.66 7.36 15.16
N ALA A 35 -2.15 7.86 14.04
CA ALA A 35 -3.40 7.39 13.48
C ALA A 35 -3.30 5.87 13.39
N ALA A 36 -4.28 5.17 13.97
CA ALA A 36 -4.31 3.72 13.88
C ALA A 36 -4.20 3.32 12.40
N PRO A 37 -3.41 2.28 12.07
CA PRO A 37 -3.34 1.77 10.71
C PRO A 37 -4.77 1.58 10.15
N PRO A 38 -5.01 1.93 8.87
CA PRO A 38 -6.28 1.66 8.24
C PRO A 38 -6.70 0.19 8.45
N PRO A 39 -7.95 -0.10 8.83
CA PRO A 39 -8.40 -1.48 9.05
C PRO A 39 -8.16 -2.42 7.86
N ALA A 40 -8.09 -1.87 6.64
CA ALA A 40 -7.76 -2.63 5.43
C ALA A 40 -6.36 -3.26 5.42
N LEU A 41 -5.46 -2.87 6.33
CA LEU A 41 -4.16 -3.53 6.52
C LEU A 41 -4.27 -4.83 7.33
N ASP A 42 -5.34 -5.01 8.10
CA ASP A 42 -5.58 -6.28 8.82
C ASP A 42 -6.14 -7.36 7.88
N ASP A 43 -6.61 -6.95 6.70
CA ASP A 43 -7.05 -7.84 5.63
C ASP A 43 -5.86 -8.32 4.78
N CYS A 44 -5.98 -9.52 4.21
CA CYS A 44 -4.94 -10.14 3.36
C CYS A 44 -3.56 -10.33 4.05
N ASN A 45 -3.54 -10.83 5.29
CA ASN A 45 -2.31 -11.19 6.01
C ASN A 45 -1.29 -10.03 6.11
N GLY A 46 -1.77 -8.78 6.19
CA GLY A 46 -0.90 -7.60 6.25
C GLY A 46 -0.48 -7.05 4.89
N ILE A 47 -0.96 -7.60 3.77
CA ILE A 47 -0.70 -7.04 2.45
C ILE A 47 -1.78 -6.02 2.07
N PHE A 48 -1.35 -4.79 1.85
CA PHE A 48 -2.20 -3.74 1.31
C PHE A 48 -1.94 -3.53 -0.18
N LEU A 49 -2.99 -3.56 -0.99
CA LEU A 49 -2.94 -3.39 -2.44
C LEU A 49 -3.93 -2.31 -2.86
N SER A 50 -3.46 -1.31 -3.61
CA SER A 50 -4.31 -0.24 -4.11
C SER A 50 -4.02 0.12 -5.57
N TYR A 51 -5.04 0.67 -6.22
CA TYR A 51 -4.96 1.32 -7.52
C TYR A 51 -5.49 2.74 -7.41
N THR A 52 -4.73 3.70 -7.91
CA THR A 52 -5.11 5.11 -7.94
C THR A 52 -5.12 5.60 -9.37
N PHE A 53 -6.28 6.07 -9.84
CA PHE A 53 -6.34 6.86 -11.07
C PHE A 53 -5.85 8.28 -10.78
N ILE A 54 -4.83 8.74 -11.51
CA ILE A 54 -4.21 10.06 -11.29
C ILE A 54 -4.84 11.09 -12.22
N SER A 55 -4.77 10.85 -13.52
CA SER A 55 -5.23 11.82 -14.51
C SER A 55 -5.47 11.17 -15.87
N ARG A 56 -6.16 11.92 -16.72
CA ARG A 56 -6.21 11.65 -18.15
C ARG A 56 -6.32 12.94 -18.95
N GLU A 57 -5.91 12.85 -20.19
CA GLU A 57 -6.00 13.93 -21.16
C GLU A 57 -6.54 13.39 -22.48
N LYS A 58 -7.34 14.20 -23.17
CA LYS A 58 -7.85 13.83 -24.49
C LYS A 58 -6.67 13.80 -25.45
N GLU A 59 -6.40 12.64 -26.04
CA GLU A 59 -5.23 12.45 -26.90
C GLU A 59 -5.62 12.56 -28.38
N PHE A 60 -4.65 12.93 -29.21
CA PHE A 60 -4.84 12.87 -30.66
C PHE A 60 -4.95 11.41 -31.15
N PRO A 61 -5.66 11.15 -32.26
CA PRO A 61 -6.47 12.12 -33.01
C PRO A 61 -7.78 12.46 -32.29
N HIS A 62 -8.20 13.72 -32.36
CA HIS A 62 -9.50 14.13 -31.83
C HIS A 62 -10.62 13.72 -32.79
N VAL A 63 -11.47 12.78 -32.34
CA VAL A 63 -12.59 12.25 -33.11
C VAL A 63 -13.93 12.61 -32.48
N LYS A 64 -14.99 12.61 -33.30
CA LYS A 64 -16.37 12.80 -32.81
C LYS A 64 -16.96 11.53 -32.19
N ASN A 65 -16.46 10.36 -32.59
CA ASN A 65 -16.92 9.07 -32.06
C ASN A 65 -16.33 8.84 -30.66
N VAL A 66 -17.17 8.92 -29.62
CA VAL A 66 -16.75 8.75 -28.22
C VAL A 66 -16.09 7.39 -27.99
N SER A 67 -16.62 6.31 -28.58
CA SER A 67 -16.06 4.96 -28.48
C SER A 67 -14.66 4.86 -29.09
N ALA A 68 -14.34 5.66 -30.11
CA ALA A 68 -13.03 5.66 -30.76
C ALA A 68 -12.05 6.69 -30.18
N GLN A 69 -12.52 7.62 -29.35
CA GLN A 69 -11.66 8.66 -28.78
C GLN A 69 -10.66 8.07 -27.79
N SER A 70 -9.36 8.28 -28.05
CA SER A 70 -8.26 7.97 -27.15
C SER A 70 -8.11 9.01 -26.04
N TRP A 71 -7.71 8.54 -24.87
CA TRP A 71 -7.33 9.36 -23.73
C TRP A 71 -6.02 8.81 -23.18
N ALA A 72 -4.98 9.64 -23.13
CA ALA A 72 -3.78 9.31 -22.38
C ALA A 72 -4.12 9.33 -20.89
N PHE A 73 -3.68 8.34 -20.13
CA PHE A 73 -3.95 8.25 -18.70
C PHE A 73 -2.69 8.01 -17.89
N LYS A 74 -2.75 8.44 -16.63
CA LYS A 74 -1.77 8.12 -15.59
C LYS A 74 -2.47 7.46 -14.42
N SER A 75 -1.84 6.43 -13.87
CA SER A 75 -2.34 5.72 -12.70
C SER A 75 -1.20 5.12 -11.91
N GLU A 76 -1.49 4.70 -10.68
CA GLU A 76 -0.51 4.13 -9.76
C GLU A 76 -1.05 2.84 -9.16
N VAL A 77 -0.22 1.83 -9.03
CA VAL A 77 -0.46 0.66 -8.17
C VAL A 77 0.51 0.70 -7.00
N VAL A 78 0.02 0.46 -5.80
CA VAL A 78 0.84 0.36 -4.59
C VAL A 78 0.61 -0.98 -3.93
N VAL A 79 1.70 -1.67 -3.61
CA VAL A 79 1.71 -2.91 -2.82
C VAL A 79 2.54 -2.64 -1.57
N VAL A 80 1.99 -2.89 -0.38
CA VAL A 80 2.69 -2.75 0.90
C VAL A 80 2.61 -4.05 1.68
N ASN A 81 3.73 -4.51 2.20
CA ASN A 81 3.82 -5.63 3.11
C ASN A 81 3.96 -5.14 4.57
N ALA A 82 2.81 -4.95 5.22
CA ALA A 82 2.72 -4.72 6.66
C ALA A 82 2.64 -6.02 7.49
N GLY A 83 2.72 -7.18 6.82
CA GLY A 83 2.60 -8.49 7.45
C GLY A 83 3.87 -8.98 8.13
N SER A 84 3.76 -10.19 8.67
CA SER A 84 4.87 -10.93 9.30
C SER A 84 5.59 -11.89 8.36
N GLU A 85 5.13 -12.01 7.11
CA GLU A 85 5.70 -12.91 6.11
C GLU A 85 6.17 -12.11 4.90
N GLU A 86 7.32 -12.49 4.34
CA GLU A 86 7.90 -11.84 3.17
C GLU A 86 7.06 -12.14 1.91
N LEU A 87 6.72 -11.10 1.15
CA LEU A 87 6.01 -11.25 -0.13
C LEU A 87 7.04 -11.38 -1.25
N LYS A 88 7.43 -12.62 -1.54
CA LYS A 88 8.43 -12.95 -2.56
C LYS A 88 7.81 -12.91 -3.95
N GLY A 89 8.52 -12.30 -4.90
CA GLY A 89 8.11 -12.22 -6.30
C GLY A 89 6.69 -11.69 -6.43
N TRP A 90 6.40 -10.53 -5.84
CA TRP A 90 5.04 -10.00 -5.81
C TRP A 90 4.47 -9.92 -7.22
N LYS A 91 3.20 -10.34 -7.37
CA LYS A 91 2.49 -10.41 -8.63
C LYS A 91 1.07 -9.92 -8.44
N VAL A 92 0.71 -8.91 -9.21
CA VAL A 92 -0.61 -8.27 -9.16
C VAL A 92 -1.27 -8.40 -10.51
N PHE A 93 -2.54 -8.77 -10.52
CA PHE A 93 -3.40 -8.67 -11.69
C PHE A 93 -4.18 -7.36 -11.66
N VAL A 94 -4.11 -6.59 -12.75
CA VAL A 94 -4.93 -5.39 -12.98
C VAL A 94 -5.92 -5.70 -14.09
N GLY A 95 -7.21 -5.74 -13.76
CA GLY A 95 -8.30 -6.02 -14.70
C GLY A 95 -8.78 -4.78 -15.42
N PHE A 96 -8.01 -4.27 -16.37
CA PHE A 96 -8.40 -3.21 -17.30
C PHE A 96 -9.70 -3.54 -18.07
N GLN A 97 -10.45 -2.50 -18.51
CA GLN A 97 -11.81 -2.69 -19.07
C GLN A 97 -12.26 -1.67 -20.14
N HIS A 98 -11.38 -0.78 -20.57
CA HIS A 98 -11.59 0.30 -21.53
C HIS A 98 -10.68 0.21 -22.76
N ARG A 99 -10.28 -1.02 -23.14
CA ARG A 99 -9.34 -1.32 -24.25
C ARG A 99 -8.01 -0.59 -24.08
N GLU A 100 -7.48 -0.67 -22.88
CA GLU A 100 -6.29 0.03 -22.48
C GLU A 100 -5.06 -0.53 -23.18
N ILE A 101 -4.20 0.37 -23.61
CA ILE A 101 -2.85 0.08 -24.07
C ILE A 101 -1.92 0.65 -23.00
N LEU A 102 -1.08 -0.17 -22.40
CA LEU A 102 -0.10 0.26 -21.42
C LEU A 102 1.19 0.63 -22.16
N VAL A 103 1.67 1.86 -21.97
CA VAL A 103 2.87 2.39 -22.64
C VAL A 103 4.09 2.32 -21.72
N SER A 104 3.88 2.40 -20.40
CA SER A 104 4.93 2.17 -19.41
C SER A 104 4.34 1.76 -18.07
N ALA A 105 5.15 1.06 -17.27
CA ALA A 105 4.92 0.78 -15.86
C ALA A 105 6.24 0.89 -15.10
N ASP A 106 6.57 2.08 -14.59
CA ASP A 106 7.81 2.26 -13.82
C ASP A 106 7.69 1.53 -12.47
N GLY A 107 8.73 0.78 -12.07
CA GLY A 107 8.72 -0.08 -10.89
C GLY A 107 8.18 -1.50 -11.10
N ALA A 108 7.75 -1.86 -12.32
CA ALA A 108 7.27 -3.20 -12.65
C ALA A 108 7.55 -3.61 -14.10
N VAL A 109 7.30 -4.89 -14.39
CA VAL A 109 7.27 -5.45 -15.74
C VAL A 109 5.97 -6.22 -15.97
N ILE A 110 5.57 -6.33 -17.23
CA ILE A 110 4.47 -7.20 -17.65
C ILE A 110 4.98 -8.65 -17.65
N THR A 111 4.26 -9.56 -16.97
CA THR A 111 4.69 -10.96 -16.80
C THR A 111 3.96 -11.97 -17.68
N ASP A 112 2.88 -11.58 -18.34
CA ASP A 112 2.14 -12.41 -19.30
C ASP A 112 2.62 -12.25 -20.76
N GLY A 113 3.79 -11.62 -20.96
CA GLY A 113 4.59 -11.80 -22.17
C GLY A 113 4.48 -10.69 -23.23
N GLY A 114 4.14 -9.47 -22.86
CA GLY A 114 4.12 -8.31 -23.76
C GLY A 114 5.23 -7.29 -23.45
N ASP A 115 5.86 -6.76 -24.50
CA ASP A 115 6.68 -5.56 -24.40
C ASP A 115 5.81 -4.30 -24.48
N PHE A 116 6.26 -3.21 -23.86
CA PHE A 116 5.61 -1.92 -24.02
C PHE A 116 5.83 -1.34 -25.43
N PRO A 117 4.81 -0.75 -26.06
CA PRO A 117 3.43 -0.65 -25.61
C PRO A 117 2.65 -1.97 -25.78
N ALA A 118 1.87 -2.35 -24.77
CA ALA A 118 1.13 -3.61 -24.72
C ALA A 118 -0.38 -3.40 -24.68
N ASP A 119 -1.15 -4.19 -25.44
CA ASP A 119 -2.61 -4.26 -25.30
C ASP A 119 -2.96 -5.04 -24.04
N VAL A 120 -3.55 -4.35 -23.07
CA VAL A 120 -3.88 -4.89 -21.75
C VAL A 120 -5.38 -4.84 -21.50
N GLY A 121 -6.22 -4.67 -22.53
CA GLY A 121 -7.65 -4.43 -22.38
C GLY A 121 -8.45 -5.56 -21.70
N ASN A 122 -7.88 -6.77 -21.62
CA ASN A 122 -8.45 -7.91 -20.88
C ASN A 122 -7.85 -8.08 -19.47
N GLY A 123 -7.04 -7.11 -19.04
CA GLY A 123 -6.19 -7.16 -17.87
C GLY A 123 -4.78 -7.66 -18.19
N THR A 124 -3.88 -7.47 -17.23
CA THR A 124 -2.48 -7.89 -17.32
C THR A 124 -1.91 -8.17 -15.93
N TYR A 125 -0.77 -8.86 -15.88
CA TYR A 125 -0.05 -9.17 -14.66
C TYR A 125 1.22 -8.34 -14.55
N LEU A 126 1.36 -7.62 -13.46
CA LEU A 126 2.54 -6.84 -13.11
C LEU A 126 3.33 -7.52 -12.01
N SER A 127 4.65 -7.56 -12.16
CA SER A 127 5.58 -7.97 -11.11
C SER A 127 6.73 -6.99 -10.97
N GLY A 128 7.31 -6.94 -9.79
CA GLY A 128 8.29 -5.91 -9.44
C GLY A 128 9.59 -5.97 -10.23
N TYR A 129 10.11 -4.78 -10.56
CA TYR A 129 11.43 -4.61 -11.14
C TYR A 129 12.03 -3.27 -10.69
N PRO A 130 13.31 -3.22 -10.27
CA PRO A 130 14.22 -4.35 -10.06
C PRO A 130 13.97 -5.10 -8.74
N MET A 131 13.10 -4.57 -7.88
CA MET A 131 12.77 -5.17 -6.58
C MET A 131 11.55 -6.08 -6.71
N THR A 132 11.78 -7.39 -6.68
CA THR A 132 10.72 -8.40 -6.82
C THR A 132 10.09 -8.80 -5.50
N ASP A 133 10.79 -8.59 -4.38
CA ASP A 133 10.42 -9.10 -3.07
C ASP A 133 10.16 -7.92 -2.13
N LEU A 134 9.09 -8.00 -1.34
CA LEU A 134 8.79 -7.03 -0.29
C LEU A 134 9.00 -7.66 1.08
N LYS A 135 9.94 -7.09 1.84
CA LYS A 135 10.26 -7.53 3.20
C LYS A 135 9.10 -7.28 4.15
N THR A 136 9.20 -7.84 5.35
CA THR A 136 8.22 -7.63 6.42
C THR A 136 8.43 -6.28 7.09
N SER A 137 7.36 -5.71 7.66
CA SER A 137 7.48 -4.53 8.51
C SER A 137 8.24 -4.80 9.82
N ILE A 138 8.29 -6.06 10.25
CA ILE A 138 9.01 -6.50 11.45
C ILE A 138 10.53 -6.41 11.23
N ASP A 139 11.03 -7.03 10.15
CA ASP A 139 12.48 -7.11 9.89
C ASP A 139 13.08 -5.76 9.48
N THR A 140 12.24 -4.85 9.02
CA THR A 140 12.66 -3.55 8.48
C THR A 140 12.33 -2.38 9.39
N ALA A 141 11.73 -2.64 10.56
CA ALA A 141 11.19 -1.60 11.45
C ALA A 141 10.26 -0.61 10.73
N GLY A 142 9.48 -1.10 9.75
CA GLY A 142 8.54 -0.30 8.97
C GLY A 142 9.18 0.58 7.88
N ASP A 143 10.38 0.26 7.39
CA ASP A 143 11.00 1.00 6.28
C ASP A 143 10.26 0.75 4.96
N PHE A 144 9.42 1.71 4.56
CA PHE A 144 8.65 1.71 3.31
C PHE A 144 9.50 1.49 2.06
N LYS A 145 10.80 1.80 2.06
CA LYS A 145 11.67 1.51 0.90
C LYS A 145 11.90 0.01 0.68
N GLN A 146 11.63 -0.82 1.69
CA GLN A 146 11.86 -2.26 1.67
C GLN A 146 10.57 -3.08 1.73
N ILE A 147 9.47 -2.46 2.17
CA ILE A 147 8.17 -3.12 2.32
C ILE A 147 7.13 -2.66 1.29
N GLN A 148 7.43 -1.64 0.48
CA GLN A 148 6.51 -1.10 -0.52
C GLN A 148 7.07 -1.21 -1.94
N ALA A 149 6.20 -1.63 -2.86
CA ALA A 149 6.37 -1.39 -4.29
C ALA A 149 5.36 -0.35 -4.75
N LYS A 150 5.83 0.60 -5.55
CA LYS A 150 5.00 1.59 -6.22
C LYS A 150 5.24 1.48 -7.72
N VAL A 151 4.15 1.39 -8.47
CA VAL A 151 4.16 1.25 -9.92
C VAL A 151 3.46 2.44 -10.57
N GLU A 152 4.21 3.27 -11.29
CA GLU A 152 3.64 4.40 -12.03
C GLU A 152 3.37 4.00 -13.48
N MET A 153 2.10 4.03 -13.86
CA MET A 153 1.63 3.58 -15.18
C MET A 153 1.22 4.75 -16.05
N THR A 154 1.65 4.71 -17.31
CA THR A 154 1.14 5.58 -18.37
C THR A 154 0.60 4.73 -19.50
N GLY A 155 -0.56 5.10 -20.04
CA GLY A 155 -1.16 4.37 -21.15
C GLY A 155 -2.21 5.17 -21.89
N THR A 156 -2.90 4.51 -22.82
CA THR A 156 -4.04 5.05 -23.56
C THR A 156 -5.27 4.22 -23.29
N MET A 157 -6.43 4.84 -23.15
CA MET A 157 -7.74 4.19 -22.92
C MET A 157 -8.80 4.78 -23.85
N PHE A 158 -9.89 4.05 -24.11
CA PHE A 158 -10.88 4.43 -25.11
C PHE A 158 -12.31 4.41 -24.59
N GLY A 159 -13.19 5.13 -25.27
CA GLY A 159 -14.64 4.98 -25.10
C GLY A 159 -15.23 5.60 -23.85
N LEU A 160 -14.47 6.49 -23.20
CA LEU A 160 -14.92 7.17 -21.99
C LEU A 160 -15.55 8.52 -22.28
N ARG A 161 -16.59 8.83 -21.52
CA ARG A 161 -17.18 10.18 -21.50
C ARG A 161 -16.22 11.14 -20.79
N PRO A 162 -16.17 12.44 -21.15
CA PRO A 162 -15.19 13.39 -20.59
C PRO A 162 -15.15 13.56 -19.07
N LYS A 163 -16.23 13.25 -18.35
CA LYS A 163 -16.28 13.33 -16.87
C LYS A 163 -16.02 12.01 -16.14
N ALA A 164 -15.84 10.91 -16.88
CA ALA A 164 -15.66 9.61 -16.26
C ALA A 164 -14.34 9.45 -15.49
N VAL A 165 -14.36 8.77 -14.35
CA VAL A 165 -13.14 8.40 -13.61
C VAL A 165 -12.92 6.89 -13.77
N PRO A 166 -12.11 6.46 -14.75
CA PRO A 166 -11.96 5.05 -15.07
C PRO A 166 -11.20 4.34 -13.97
N MET A 167 -11.78 3.25 -13.49
CA MET A 167 -11.15 2.32 -12.55
C MET A 167 -11.03 0.98 -13.24
N PRO A 168 -10.04 0.14 -12.91
CA PRO A 168 -10.04 -1.24 -13.37
C PRO A 168 -11.27 -1.97 -12.83
N LYS A 169 -11.70 -3.01 -13.54
CA LYS A 169 -12.78 -3.91 -13.12
C LYS A 169 -12.44 -4.62 -11.82
N THR A 170 -11.16 -4.93 -11.61
CA THR A 170 -10.63 -5.53 -10.38
C THR A 170 -9.13 -5.28 -10.29
N ILE A 171 -8.60 -5.36 -9.07
CA ILE A 171 -7.18 -5.52 -8.79
C ILE A 171 -7.03 -6.62 -7.74
N ARG A 172 -6.01 -7.47 -7.87
CA ARG A 172 -5.80 -8.58 -6.93
C ARG A 172 -4.35 -9.04 -6.90
N LEU A 173 -3.95 -9.51 -5.72
CA LEU A 173 -2.67 -10.18 -5.51
C LEU A 173 -2.79 -11.63 -5.98
N GLU A 174 -1.78 -12.11 -6.71
CA GLU A 174 -1.74 -13.44 -7.33
C GLU A 174 -0.57 -14.29 -6.78
N ASN A 175 -0.08 -13.93 -5.59
CA ASN A 175 0.92 -14.70 -4.86
C ASN A 175 0.28 -15.86 -4.10
N ASP A 176 0.89 -17.04 -4.20
CA ASP A 176 0.45 -18.24 -3.49
C ASP A 176 0.44 -18.01 -1.96
N GLY A 177 -0.58 -18.53 -1.29
CA GLY A 177 -0.74 -18.42 0.17
C GLY A 177 -1.41 -17.14 0.66
N PHE A 178 -1.54 -16.12 -0.19
CA PHE A 178 -2.24 -14.87 0.15
C PHE A 178 -3.67 -14.88 -0.40
N LYS A 179 -4.66 -14.77 0.49
CA LYS A 179 -6.08 -14.68 0.12
C LYS A 179 -6.61 -13.30 0.46
N CYS A 180 -6.47 -12.37 -0.47
CA CYS A 180 -7.03 -11.04 -0.32
C CYS A 180 -8.55 -11.01 -0.59
N PRO A 181 -9.32 -10.19 0.13
CA PRO A 181 -10.71 -9.94 -0.21
C PRO A 181 -10.85 -9.25 -1.59
N ALA A 182 -12.08 -9.17 -2.09
CA ALA A 182 -12.36 -8.41 -3.30
C ALA A 182 -12.07 -6.91 -3.06
N PRO A 183 -11.53 -6.19 -4.06
CA PRO A 183 -11.23 -4.77 -3.90
C PRO A 183 -12.51 -3.96 -3.74
N HIS A 184 -12.45 -2.92 -2.91
CA HIS A 184 -13.52 -1.97 -2.72
C HIS A 184 -13.17 -0.62 -3.35
N LEU A 185 -14.13 -0.01 -4.03
CA LEU A 185 -13.96 1.30 -4.63
C LEU A 185 -14.01 2.40 -3.55
N HIS A 186 -12.94 3.20 -3.47
CA HIS A 186 -12.94 4.43 -2.67
C HIS A 186 -13.14 5.64 -3.58
N GLY A 187 -14.15 6.46 -3.26
CA GLY A 187 -14.54 7.63 -4.05
C GLY A 187 -15.79 7.41 -4.91
N LYS A 188 -16.09 8.36 -5.79
CA LYS A 188 -17.25 8.26 -6.71
C LYS A 188 -16.74 7.99 -8.12
N TYR A 189 -17.22 6.89 -8.70
CA TYR A 189 -17.18 6.70 -10.15
C TYR A 189 -18.18 7.68 -10.78
N ILE A 190 -17.70 8.60 -11.62
CA ILE A 190 -18.52 9.59 -12.33
C ILE A 190 -18.70 9.17 -13.78
#